data_AF-A0A1N7CXY1-F1
#
_entry.id   AF-A0A1N7CXY1-F1
#
_cell.length_a   1.000
_cell.length_b   1.000
_cell.length_c   1.000
_cell.angle_alpha   90.00
_cell.angle_beta   90.00
_cell.angle_gamma   90.00
#
_symmetry.space_group_name_H-M   'P 1'
#
loop_
_entity.id
_entity.type
_entity.pdbx_description
1 polymer ?
#
loop_
_entity_poly.entity_id
_entity_poly.type
_entity_poly.pdbx_seq_one_letter_code
_entity_poly.pdbx_strand_id
1 'polypeptide(L)' 'MNAELLAFGLLSLATGIAVLVGARQLYPRLEVTADAESSLRLLTAMLAGVLLFAGLGLVLLGLFG' A
#
# COMPACT_ATOMS: atom_id res chain seq x y z
N MET A 1 -0.15 -17.16 18.86
CA MET A 1 -0.26 -15.68 18.90
C MET A 1 0.80 -14.95 18.08
N ASN A 2 2.08 -14.84 18.48
CA ASN A 2 3.06 -14.05 17.68
C ASN A 2 3.31 -14.58 16.26
N ALA A 3 3.37 -15.90 16.09
CA ALA A 3 3.57 -16.51 14.77
C ALA A 3 2.38 -16.30 13.83
N GLU A 4 1.16 -16.27 14.37
CA GLU A 4 -0.07 -16.06 13.59
C GLU A 4 -0.18 -14.60 13.10
N LEU A 5 0.19 -13.64 13.95
CA LEU A 5 0.27 -12.21 13.57
C LEU A 5 1.34 -11.96 12.50
N LEU A 6 2.50 -12.60 12.64
CA LEU A 6 3.56 -12.57 11.62
C LEU A 6 3.09 -13.18 10.30
N ALA A 7 2.43 -14.33 10.35
CA ALA A 7 1.87 -14.99 9.17
C ALA A 7 0.80 -14.11 8.50
N PHE A 8 -0.07 -13.47 9.28
CA PHE A 8 -1.09 -12.55 8.77
C PHE A 8 -0.46 -11.31 8.11
N GLY A 9 0.56 -10.73 8.73
CA GLY A 9 1.32 -9.61 8.17
C GLY A 9 1.98 -9.98 6.83
N LEU A 10 2.62 -11.14 6.76
CA LEU A 10 3.23 -11.65 5.53
C LEU A 10 2.19 -11.93 4.44
N LEU A 11 1.04 -12.52 4.78
CA LEU A 11 -0.05 -12.78 3.83
C LEU A 11 -0.67 -11.49 3.29
N SER A 12 -0.89 -10.49 4.15
CA SER A 12 -1.39 -9.18 3.74
C SER A 12 -0.42 -8.51 2.76
N LEU A 13 0.88 -8.54 3.07
CA LEU A 13 1.92 -7.97 2.21
C LEU A 13 2.01 -8.70 0.86
N ALA A 14 2.00 -10.03 0.87
CA ALA A 14 1.99 -10.86 -0.33
C ALA A 14 0.76 -10.60 -1.20
N THR A 15 -0.41 -10.45 -0.58
CA THR A 15 -1.68 -10.13 -1.28
C THR A 15 -1.59 -8.75 -1.92
N GLY A 16 -1.10 -7.74 -1.20
CA GLY A 16 -0.90 -6.40 -1.75
C GLY A 16 0.03 -6.40 -2.97
N ILE A 17 1.16 -7.13 -2.89
CA ILE A 17 2.09 -7.28 -4.02
C ILE A 17 1.42 -8.00 -5.19
N ALA A 18 0.71 -9.11 -4.93
CA ALA A 18 0.03 -9.88 -5.97
C ALA A 18 -0.99 -9.03 -6.74
N VAL A 19 -1.79 -8.22 -6.01
CA VAL A 19 -2.74 -7.28 -6.63
C VAL A 19 -2.01 -6.22 -7.47
N LEU A 20 -0.90 -5.67 -6.97
CA LEU A 20 -0.13 -4.66 -7.69
C LEU A 20 0.48 -5.21 -8.99
N VAL A 21 1.03 -6.42 -8.93
CA VAL A 21 1.60 -7.13 -10.08
C VAL A 21 0.50 -7.48 -11.08
N GLY A 22 -0.64 -8.00 -10.60
CA GLY A 22 -1.79 -8.31 -11.45
C GLY A 22 -2.32 -7.07 -12.16
N ALA A 23 -2.47 -5.95 -11.46
CA ALA A 23 -2.88 -4.68 -12.05
C ALA A 23 -1.89 -4.20 -13.13
N ARG A 24 -0.57 -4.31 -12.89
CA ARG A 24 0.45 -3.97 -13.88
C ARG A 24 0.41 -4.85 -15.13
N GLN A 25 0.08 -6.13 -14.99
CA GLN A 25 -0.01 -7.06 -16.12
C GLN A 25 -1.29 -6.86 -16.94
N LEU A 26 -2.42 -6.57 -16.27
CA LEU A 26 -3.71 -6.29 -16.92
C LEU A 26 -3.71 -4.95 -17.64
N TYR A 27 -2.98 -3.97 -17.11
CA TYR A 27 -2.89 -2.62 -17.67
C TYR A 27 -1.43 -2.20 -17.91
N PRO A 28 -0.73 -2.84 -18.86
CA PRO A 28 0.71 -2.65 -19.08
C PRO A 28 1.07 -1.29 -19.67
N ARG A 29 0.11 -0.62 -20.33
CA ARG A 29 0.25 0.75 -20.82
C ARG A 29 -1.05 1.51 -20.54
N LEU A 30 -1.14 2.14 -19.37
CA LEU A 30 -2.05 3.28 -19.26
C LEU A 30 -1.41 4.39 -20.09
N GLU A 31 -2.02 4.74 -21.21
CA GLU A 31 -1.77 6.02 -21.86
C GLU A 31 -2.34 7.12 -20.95
N VAL A 32 -1.56 7.49 -19.94
CA VAL A 32 -1.89 8.56 -19.02
C VAL A 32 -1.49 9.87 -19.70
N THR A 33 -2.44 10.78 -19.87
CA THR A 33 -2.13 12.14 -20.32
C THR A 33 -1.27 12.85 -19.27
N ALA A 34 -0.41 13.78 -19.70
CA ALA A 34 0.54 14.46 -18.79
C ALA A 34 -0.16 15.12 -17.57
N ASP A 35 -1.37 15.65 -17.75
CA ASP A 35 -2.19 16.22 -16.66
C ASP A 35 -2.69 15.16 -15.67
N ALA A 36 -3.09 13.99 -16.16
CA ALA A 36 -3.53 12.89 -15.29
C ALA A 36 -2.35 12.27 -14.51
N GLU A 37 -1.13 12.29 -15.08
CA GLU A 37 0.06 11.77 -14.40
C GLU A 37 0.40 12.59 -13.14
N SER A 38 0.37 13.91 -13.24
CA SER A 38 0.55 14.84 -12.12
C SER A 38 -0.43 14.54 -10.98
N SER A 39 -1.71 14.40 -11.33
CA SER A 39 -2.78 14.14 -10.37
C SER A 39 -2.64 12.77 -9.70
N LEU A 40 -2.29 11.73 -10.48
CA LEU A 40 -2.04 10.39 -9.97
C LEU A 40 -0.83 10.34 -9.05
N ARG A 41 0.26 11.07 -9.35
CA ARG A 41 1.42 11.17 -8.46
C ARG A 41 1.05 11.83 -7.13
N LEU A 42 0.29 12.93 -7.16
CA LEU A 42 -0.18 13.59 -5.94
C LEU A 42 -1.06 12.66 -5.10
N LEU A 43 -2.04 12.01 -5.73
CA LEU A 43 -2.93 11.06 -5.05
C LEU A 43 -2.14 9.91 -4.42
N THR A 44 -1.16 9.35 -5.16
CA THR A 44 -0.31 8.27 -4.67
C THR A 44 0.53 8.74 -3.48
N ALA A 45 1.08 9.95 -3.54
CA ALA A 45 1.82 10.53 -2.42
C ALA A 45 0.94 10.73 -1.18
N MET A 46 -0.31 11.21 -1.36
CA MET A 46 -1.26 11.34 -0.26
C MET A 46 -1.63 9.99 0.35
N LEU A 47 -1.95 9.00 -0.49
CA LEU A 47 -2.26 7.63 -0.04
C LEU A 47 -1.07 7.01 0.72
N ALA A 48 0.14 7.15 0.18
CA ALA A 48 1.36 6.69 0.85
C ALA A 48 1.55 7.37 2.21
N GLY A 49 1.34 8.69 2.29
CA GLY A 49 1.37 9.44 3.54
C GLY A 49 0.36 8.92 4.56
N VAL A 50 -0.91 8.76 4.17
CA VAL A 50 -1.98 8.26 5.04
C VAL A 50 -1.67 6.84 5.53
N LEU A 51 -1.24 5.94 4.65
CA LEU A 51 -0.87 4.57 5.01
C LEU A 51 0.30 4.54 5.98
N LEU A 52 1.30 5.41 5.78
CA LEU A 52 2.46 5.51 6.66
C LEU A 52 2.06 6.01 8.05
N PHE A 53 1.23 7.06 8.13
CA PHE A 53 0.69 7.55 9.40
C PHE A 53 -0.20 6.52 10.11
N ALA A 54 -1.05 5.81 9.37
CA ALA A 54 -1.88 4.74 9.93
C ALA A 54 -1.01 3.60 10.49
N GLY A 55 0.00 3.17 9.73
CA GLY A 55 0.96 2.15 10.18
C GLY A 55 1.73 2.59 11.42
N LEU A 56 2.23 3.82 11.45
CA LEU A 56 2.88 4.38 12.65
C LEU A 56 1.93 4.44 13.84
N GLY A 57 0.67 4.82 13.63
CA GLY A 57 -0.36 4.82 14.67
C GLY A 57 -0.56 3.44 15.27
N LEU A 58 -0.62 2.38 14.46
CA LEU A 58 -0.72 1.00 14.92
C LEU A 58 0.52 0.56 15.70
N VAL A 59 1.72 0.94 15.26
CA VAL A 59 2.97 0.65 15.99
C VAL A 59 2.99 1.34 17.34
N LEU A 60 2.62 2.62 17.40
CA LEU A 60 2.54 3.38 18.65
C LEU A 60 1.51 2.76 19.61
N LEU A 61 0.34 2.36 19.10
CA LEU A 61 -0.68 1.70 19.91
C LEU A 61 -0.16 0.38 20.49
N GLY A 62 0.59 -0.41 19.71
CA GLY A 62 1.20 -1.65 20.18
C GLY A 62 2.35 -1.47 21.19
N LEU A 63 2.99 -0.30 21.22
CA LEU A 63 4.07 0.01 22.16
C LEU A 63 3.57 0.62 23.48
N PHE A 64 2.50 1.41 23.43
CA PHE A 64 2.04 2.24 24.55
C PHE A 64 0.64 1.87 25.07
N GLY A 65 -0.10 0.99 24.38
CA GLY A 65 -1.44 0.52 24.78
C GLY A 65 -1.47 -0.93 25.20
#